data_AF-A0A951Q540-F1
#
_entry.id   AF-A0A951Q540-F1
#
_cell.length_a   1.000
_cell.length_b   1.000
_cell.length_c   1.000
_cell.angle_alpha   90.00
_cell.angle_beta   90.00
_cell.angle_gamma   90.00
#
_symmetry.space_group_name_H-M   'P 1'
#
loop_
_entity.id
_entity.type
_entity.pdbx_description
1 polymer ?
#
loop_
_entity_poly.entity_id
_entity_poly.type
_entity_poly.pdbx_seq_one_letter_code
_entity_poly.pdbx_strand_id
1 'polypeptide(L)' 'MDGQENSTHSWWQQVKSYAVLALERVKDGVESVKELLSTLTSDERWGVMVAFEEMEPMMFGQLVAEAPDWVEWMT' A
#
# COMPACT_ATOMS: atom_id res chain seq x y z
N MET A 1 1.95 3.54 32.07
CA MET A 1 0.86 3.40 31.08
C MET A 1 1.52 3.74 29.75
N ASP A 2 2.25 2.77 29.17
CA ASP A 2 3.30 3.00 28.17
C ASP A 2 3.14 2.02 26.98
N GLY A 3 1.90 1.76 26.57
CA GLY A 3 1.58 0.71 25.60
C GLY A 3 1.21 1.18 24.20
N GLN A 4 0.94 2.48 23.99
CA GLN A 4 0.39 2.98 22.72
C GLN A 4 1.40 3.67 21.79
N GLU A 5 2.46 4.29 22.31
CA GLU A 5 3.41 5.06 21.48
C GLU A 5 4.21 4.17 20.49
N ASN A 6 4.32 2.86 20.75
CA ASN A 6 5.05 1.94 19.87
C ASN A 6 4.18 1.20 18.84
N SER A 7 2.88 1.00 19.09
CA SER A 7 2.03 0.18 18.20
C SER A 7 1.74 0.89 16.88
N THR A 8 1.40 2.18 16.92
CA THR A 8 1.16 2.97 15.70
C THR A 8 2.44 3.15 14.88
N HIS A 9 3.58 3.37 15.56
CA HIS A 9 4.87 3.47 14.88
C HIS A 9 5.27 2.15 14.21
N SER A 10 5.13 1.02 14.91
CA SER A 10 5.42 -0.31 14.36
C SER A 10 4.52 -0.65 13.17
N TRP A 11 3.22 -0.37 13.28
CA TRP A 11 2.28 -0.57 12.18
C TRP A 11 2.66 0.25 10.95
N TRP A 12 3.03 1.52 11.13
CA TRP A 12 3.42 2.37 10.01
C TRP A 12 4.73 1.92 9.34
N GLN A 13 5.71 1.40 10.10
CA GLN A 13 6.92 0.82 9.52
C GLN A 13 6.62 -0.45 8.70
N GLN A 14 5.68 -1.27 9.16
CA GLN A 14 5.23 -2.45 8.43
C GLN A 14 4.53 -2.05 7.12
N VAL A 15 3.60 -1.09 7.18
CA VAL A 15 2.93 -0.52 6.00
C VAL A 15 3.93 0.03 4.99
N LYS A 16 4.94 0.78 5.43
CA LYS A 16 6.00 1.28 4.54
C LYS A 16 6.77 0.16 3.86
N SER A 17 7.03 -0.92 4.59
CA SER A 17 7.71 -2.10 4.03
C SER A 17 6.87 -2.76 2.93
N TYR A 18 5.55 -2.90 3.14
CA TYR A 18 4.64 -3.39 2.11
C TYR A 18 4.50 -2.42 0.93
N ALA A 19 4.54 -1.11 1.17
CA ALA A 19 4.50 -0.13 0.10
C ALA A 19 5.76 -0.19 -0.78
N VAL A 20 6.95 -0.44 -0.21
CA VAL A 20 8.15 -0.73 -1.01
C VAL A 20 7.94 -1.97 -1.89
N LEU A 21 7.34 -3.03 -1.36
CA LEU A 21 7.01 -4.22 -2.17
C LEU A 21 5.99 -3.89 -3.28
N ALA A 22 5.00 -3.04 -3.00
CA ALA A 22 4.03 -2.60 -4.00
C ALA A 22 4.72 -1.82 -5.14
N LEU A 23 5.69 -0.96 -4.82
CA LEU A 23 6.51 -0.24 -5.82
C LEU A 23 7.27 -1.21 -6.73
N GLU A 24 7.85 -2.28 -6.17
CA GLU A 24 8.53 -3.30 -6.95
C GLU A 24 7.57 -4.03 -7.89
N ARG A 25 6.36 -4.36 -7.40
CA ARG A 25 5.34 -5.09 -8.16
C ARG A 25 4.67 -4.30 -9.25
N VAL A 26 4.70 -2.97 -9.21
CA VAL A 26 4.18 -2.14 -10.33
C VAL A 26 4.91 -2.46 -11.63
N LYS A 27 6.21 -2.83 -11.57
CA LYS A 27 6.98 -3.26 -12.74
C LYS A 27 6.47 -4.57 -13.34
N ASP A 28 5.85 -5.41 -12.53
CA ASP A 28 5.24 -6.68 -12.90
C ASP A 28 3.74 -6.52 -13.24
N GLY A 29 3.22 -5.30 -13.26
CA GLY A 29 1.86 -4.96 -13.62
C GLY A 29 0.88 -4.86 -12.45
N VAL A 30 -0.29 -4.29 -12.73
CA VAL A 30 -1.33 -3.97 -11.75
C VAL A 30 -1.83 -5.20 -10.98
N GLU A 31 -2.01 -6.33 -11.66
CA GLU A 31 -2.48 -7.57 -11.01
C GLU A 31 -1.51 -8.05 -9.93
N SER A 32 -0.20 -7.87 -10.14
CA SER A 32 0.82 -8.22 -9.14
C SER A 32 0.73 -7.35 -7.87
N VAL A 33 0.30 -6.08 -8.02
CA VAL A 33 0.01 -5.18 -6.89
C VAL A 33 -1.27 -5.61 -6.17
N LYS A 34 -2.32 -5.95 -6.92
CA LYS A 34 -3.59 -6.42 -6.38
C LYS A 34 -3.43 -7.74 -5.61
N GLU A 35 -2.64 -8.68 -6.12
CA GLU A 35 -2.31 -9.92 -5.42
C GLU A 35 -1.59 -9.65 -4.09
N LEU A 36 -0.61 -8.74 -4.07
CA LEU A 36 0.06 -8.33 -2.82
C LEU A 36 -0.97 -7.79 -1.82
N LEU A 37 -1.79 -6.83 -2.25
CA LEU A 37 -2.80 -6.20 -1.39
C LEU A 37 -3.82 -7.21 -0.85
N SER A 38 -4.19 -8.23 -1.63
CA SER A 38 -5.15 -9.27 -1.21
C SER A 38 -4.70 -10.06 0.02
N THR A 39 -3.39 -10.09 0.30
CA THR A 39 -2.82 -10.76 1.48
C THR A 39 -2.90 -9.92 2.77
N LEU A 40 -3.26 -8.64 2.64
CA LEU A 40 -3.29 -7.67 3.73
C LEU A 40 -4.71 -7.43 4.24
N THR A 41 -4.79 -6.91 5.47
CA THR A 41 -6.04 -6.37 6.04
C THR A 41 -6.45 -5.07 5.34
N SER A 42 -7.74 -4.72 5.38
CA SER A 42 -8.25 -3.52 4.72
C SER A 42 -7.52 -2.24 5.19
N ASP A 43 -7.21 -2.12 6.49
CA ASP A 43 -6.45 -1.00 7.03
C ASP A 43 -5.02 -0.94 6.49
N GLU A 44 -4.33 -2.09 6.40
CA GLU A 44 -2.99 -2.17 5.82
C GLU A 44 -3.00 -1.84 4.33
N ARG A 45 -4.02 -2.27 3.57
CA ARG A 45 -4.15 -1.92 2.14
C ARG A 45 -4.25 -0.40 1.97
N TRP A 46 -5.10 0.26 2.76
CA TRP A 46 -5.19 1.72 2.76
C TRP A 46 -3.87 2.38 3.14
N GLY A 47 -3.22 1.89 4.21
CA GLY A 47 -1.92 2.39 4.64
C GLY A 47 -0.88 2.27 3.52
N VAL A 48 -0.86 1.14 2.81
CA VAL A 48 0.09 0.88 1.71
C VAL A 48 -0.14 1.85 0.56
N MET A 49 -1.39 2.09 0.17
CA MET A 49 -1.70 3.03 -0.91
C MET A 49 -1.29 4.46 -0.55
N VAL A 50 -1.53 4.89 0.70
CA VAL A 50 -1.07 6.21 1.19
C VAL A 50 0.46 6.29 1.19
N ALA A 51 1.14 5.30 1.76
CA ALA A 51 2.60 5.29 1.81
C ALA A 51 3.23 5.20 0.41
N PHE A 52 2.61 4.48 -0.53
CA PHE A 52 3.02 4.44 -1.92
C PHE A 52 2.92 5.86 -2.52
N GLU A 53 1.74 6.49 -2.47
CA GLU A 53 1.54 7.84 -2.99
C GLU A 53 2.57 8.84 -2.44
N GLU A 54 2.87 8.78 -1.14
CA GLU A 54 3.89 9.62 -0.51
C GLU A 54 5.31 9.36 -1.04
N MET A 55 5.67 8.11 -1.34
CA MET A 55 7.01 7.74 -1.79
C MET A 55 7.23 8.00 -3.29
N GLU A 56 6.27 7.63 -4.13
CA GLU A 56 6.39 7.68 -5.60
C GLU A 56 5.08 8.15 -6.24
N PRO A 57 4.70 9.44 -6.10
CA PRO A 57 3.40 9.97 -6.53
C PRO A 57 3.17 9.84 -8.03
N MET A 58 4.23 9.93 -8.85
CA MET A 58 4.14 9.76 -10.30
C MET A 58 3.75 8.34 -10.68
N MET A 59 4.38 7.34 -10.06
CA MET A 59 4.11 5.93 -10.33
C MET A 59 2.75 5.52 -9.75
N PHE A 60 2.37 6.07 -8.60
CA PHE A 60 1.02 5.92 -8.06
C PHE A 60 -0.03 6.46 -9.05
N GLY A 61 0.19 7.64 -9.62
CA GLY A 61 -0.70 8.20 -10.64
C GLY A 61 -0.84 7.30 -11.88
N GLN A 62 0.22 6.60 -12.28
CA GLN A 62 0.16 5.62 -13.37
C GLN A 62 -0.66 4.38 -12.97
N LEU A 63 -0.44 3.85 -11.77
CA LEU A 63 -1.22 2.72 -11.23
C LEU A 63 -2.73 3.04 -11.21
N VAL A 64 -3.10 4.22 -10.69
CA VAL A 64 -4.51 4.66 -10.61
C VAL A 64 -5.11 4.94 -11.99
N ALA A 65 -4.31 5.41 -12.95
CA ALA A 65 -4.76 5.61 -14.32
C ALA A 65 -5.02 4.27 -15.05
N GLU A 66 -4.21 3.25 -14.76
CA GLU A 66 -4.36 1.90 -15.34
C GLU A 66 -5.48 1.10 -14.66
N ALA A 67 -5.66 1.26 -13.35
CA ALA A 67 -6.76 0.68 -12.59
C ALA A 67 -7.58 1.74 -11.87
N PRO A 68 -8.56 2.38 -12.55
CA PRO A 68 -9.41 3.39 -11.94
C PRO A 68 -10.32 2.84 -10.82
N ASP A 69 -10.54 1.53 -10.77
CA ASP A 69 -11.31 0.80 -9.76
C ASP A 69 -10.49 0.33 -8.55
N TRP A 70 -9.22 0.75 -8.41
CA TRP A 70 -8.32 0.28 -7.34
C TRP A 70 -8.90 0.41 -5.92
N VAL A 71 -9.80 1.38 -5.70
CA VAL A 71 -10.50 1.59 -4.41
C VAL A 71 -11.35 0.38 -4.03
N GLU A 72 -11.88 -0.37 -5.00
CA GLU A 72 -12.64 -1.60 -4.75
C GLU A 72 -11.78 -2.72 -4.15
N TRP A 73 -10.44 -2.64 -4.27
CA TRP A 73 -9.55 -3.63 -3.68
C TRP A 73 -9.30 -3.38 -2.20
N MET A 74 -9.74 -2.22 -1.69
CA MET A 74 -9.55 -1.82 -0.29
C MET A 74 -10.62 -2.42 0.65
N THR A 75 -11.57 -3.20 0.12
CA THR A 75 -12.65 -3.84 0.90
C THR A 75 -12.17 -5.12 1.57
#